data_AF-A0A2E8G3H1-F1
#
_entry.id   AF-A0A2E8G3H1-F1
#
_cell.length_a   1.000
_cell.length_b   1.000
_cell.length_c   1.000
_cell.angle_alpha   90.00
_cell.angle_beta   90.00
_cell.angle_gamma   90.00
#
_symmetry.space_group_name_H-M   'P 1'
#
loop_
_entity.id
_entity.type
_entity.pdbx_description
1 polymer ?
#
loop_
_entity_poly.entity_id
_entity_poly.type
_entity_poly.pdbx_seq_one_letter_code
_entity_poly.pdbx_strand_id
1 'polypeptide(L)'
;MSKRVMHLLFIFSLPFFSSCTNVSGDVIKTLVPLSDPPVNYVALLSEANNFFSDAGYQCKLASDTEDFRCRKDLRDIYIHQTHAVVEIFPGDDGGNPLLVTTRWDEGLIPGEFISSEFSNPDVVAFCVYLVQAKLAVCRNAS
;
A
#
# COMPACT_ATOMS: atom_id res chain seq x y z
N MET A 1 28.11 9.55 -45.82
CA MET A 1 27.46 9.65 -44.49
C MET A 1 28.12 8.67 -43.55
N SER A 2 28.92 9.15 -42.58
CA SER A 2 29.78 8.30 -41.75
C SER A 2 28.99 7.62 -40.62
N LYS A 3 29.22 6.32 -40.38
CA LYS A 3 28.62 5.51 -39.29
C LYS A 3 28.74 6.16 -37.89
N ARG A 4 29.68 7.11 -37.74
CA ARG A 4 29.93 7.89 -36.52
C ARG A 4 28.85 8.93 -36.20
N VAL A 5 28.14 9.46 -37.21
CA VAL A 5 27.08 10.45 -37.01
C VAL A 5 25.79 9.80 -36.49
N MET A 6 25.50 8.56 -36.88
CA MET A 6 24.34 7.78 -36.41
C MET A 6 24.44 7.43 -34.91
N HIS A 7 25.65 7.17 -34.40
CA HIS A 7 25.86 6.81 -32.99
C HIS A 7 25.72 8.01 -32.04
N LEU A 8 26.04 9.22 -32.51
CA LEU A 8 25.89 10.44 -31.70
C LEU A 8 24.42 10.85 -31.54
N LEU A 9 23.56 10.54 -32.52
CA LEU A 9 22.11 10.76 -32.42
C LEU A 9 21.41 9.78 -31.47
N PHE A 10 21.95 8.55 -31.30
CA PHE A 10 21.34 7.53 -30.44
C PHE A 10 21.66 7.70 -28.94
N ILE A 11 22.75 8.39 -28.62
CA ILE A 11 23.17 8.63 -27.22
C ILE A 11 22.46 9.87 -26.63
N PHE A 12 21.96 10.78 -27.47
CA PHE A 12 21.22 11.98 -27.04
C PHE A 12 19.71 11.74 -26.84
N SER A 13 19.19 10.56 -27.17
CA SER A 13 17.76 10.22 -27.10
C SER A 13 17.33 9.48 -25.83
N LEU A 14 18.22 9.33 -24.85
CA LEU A 14 17.86 8.83 -23.52
C LEU A 14 17.95 9.99 -22.51
N PRO A 15 16.95 10.90 -22.45
CA PRO A 15 16.60 11.37 -21.13
C PRO A 15 16.11 10.10 -20.43
N PHE A 16 16.98 9.54 -19.59
CA PHE A 16 16.52 8.68 -18.52
C PHE A 16 15.45 9.48 -17.80
N PHE A 17 14.18 9.19 -18.08
CA PHE A 17 13.09 9.54 -17.20
C PHE A 17 13.40 8.80 -15.90
N SER A 18 14.23 9.40 -15.05
CA SER A 18 14.39 8.97 -13.67
C SER A 18 13.05 9.22 -13.01
N SER A 19 12.14 8.25 -13.16
CA SER A 19 10.88 8.24 -12.44
C SER A 19 11.24 8.33 -10.97
N CYS A 20 10.86 9.43 -10.33
CA CYS A 20 11.02 9.54 -8.89
C CYS A 20 9.90 8.70 -8.27
N THR A 21 10.27 7.72 -7.46
CA THR A 21 9.31 7.03 -6.59
C THR A 21 9.43 7.66 -5.21
N ASN A 22 8.36 8.30 -4.75
CA ASN A 22 8.24 8.74 -3.37
C ASN A 22 7.23 7.83 -2.65
N VAL A 23 7.60 7.41 -1.44
CA VAL A 23 6.75 6.56 -0.59
C VAL A 23 6.52 7.28 0.72
N SER A 24 5.26 7.46 1.09
CA SER A 24 4.83 8.02 2.38
C SER A 24 3.94 7.02 3.11
N GLY A 25 4.21 6.75 4.38
CA GLY A 25 3.44 5.83 5.21
C GLY A 25 2.37 6.55 6.04
N ASP A 26 1.25 5.88 6.27
CA ASP A 26 0.33 6.21 7.36
C ASP A 26 0.84 5.60 8.68
N VAL A 27 0.24 6.00 9.80
CA VAL A 27 0.50 5.43 11.12
C VAL A 27 0.16 3.94 11.13
N ILE A 28 1.18 3.10 11.30
CA ILE A 28 1.06 1.64 11.42
C ILE A 28 0.07 1.30 12.54
N LYS A 29 -0.82 0.33 12.28
CA LYS A 29 -1.78 -0.16 13.27
C LYS A 29 -1.45 -1.59 13.68
N THR A 30 -1.52 -1.87 14.97
CA THR A 30 -1.56 -3.22 15.53
C THR A 30 -3.02 -3.65 15.67
N LEU A 31 -3.35 -4.85 15.19
CA LEU A 31 -4.70 -5.42 15.21
C LEU A 31 -4.87 -6.31 16.43
N VAL A 32 -5.40 -5.75 17.51
CA VAL A 32 -5.50 -6.43 18.82
C VAL A 32 -6.84 -7.18 18.91
N PRO A 33 -6.87 -8.45 19.34
CA PRO A 33 -8.13 -9.19 19.53
C PRO A 33 -9.01 -8.50 20.57
N LEU A 34 -10.32 -8.57 20.37
CA LEU A 34 -11.32 -8.02 21.31
C LEU A 34 -11.50 -8.88 22.56
N SER A 35 -11.17 -10.16 22.48
CA SER A 35 -11.30 -11.16 23.54
C SER A 35 -10.44 -12.37 23.20
N ASP A 36 -10.07 -13.18 24.19
CA ASP A 36 -9.49 -14.50 23.93
C ASP A 36 -10.53 -15.39 23.24
N PRO A 37 -10.17 -16.16 22.19
CA PRO A 37 -8.82 -16.49 21.70
C PRO A 37 -8.18 -15.43 20.75
N PRO A 38 -6.88 -15.58 20.38
CA PRO A 38 -6.19 -14.69 19.45
C PRO A 38 -6.91 -14.49 18.11
N VAL A 39 -6.58 -13.40 17.40
CA VAL A 39 -7.15 -13.09 16.08
C VAL A 39 -6.94 -14.27 15.13
N ASN A 40 -8.04 -14.78 14.56
CA ASN A 40 -7.96 -15.76 13.49
C ASN A 40 -7.45 -15.05 12.23
N TYR A 41 -6.16 -15.22 11.94
CA TYR A 41 -5.47 -14.52 10.86
C TYR A 41 -6.10 -14.79 9.49
N VAL A 42 -6.50 -16.04 9.21
CA VAL A 42 -7.16 -16.40 7.94
C VAL A 42 -8.50 -15.68 7.78
N ALA A 43 -9.31 -15.65 8.85
CA ALA A 43 -10.58 -14.92 8.83
C ALA A 43 -10.35 -13.41 8.65
N LEU A 44 -9.36 -12.85 9.34
CA LEU A 44 -8.97 -11.44 9.19
C LEU A 44 -8.60 -11.11 7.74
N LEU A 45 -7.75 -11.92 7.10
CA LEU A 45 -7.34 -11.68 5.71
C LEU A 45 -8.51 -11.80 4.72
N SER A 46 -9.42 -12.76 4.95
CA SER A 46 -10.64 -12.89 4.15
C SER A 46 -11.53 -11.64 4.27
N GLU A 47 -11.74 -11.15 5.48
CA GLU A 47 -12.54 -9.95 5.75
C GLU A 47 -11.89 -8.68 5.20
N ALA A 48 -10.57 -8.56 5.33
CA ALA A 48 -9.81 -7.47 4.73
C ALA A 48 -9.92 -7.50 3.20
N ASN A 49 -9.79 -8.69 2.58
CA ASN A 49 -9.92 -8.83 1.13
C ASN A 49 -11.29 -8.33 0.64
N ASN A 50 -12.36 -8.74 1.31
CA ASN A 50 -13.71 -8.33 0.95
C ASN A 50 -13.87 -6.81 1.11
N PHE A 51 -13.52 -6.27 2.29
CA PHE A 51 -13.65 -4.85 2.57
C PHE A 51 -12.89 -3.97 1.59
N PHE A 52 -11.62 -4.28 1.34
CA PHE A 52 -10.78 -3.46 0.46
C PHE A 52 -11.14 -3.66 -1.01
N SER A 53 -11.57 -4.86 -1.42
CA SER A 53 -12.10 -5.07 -2.78
C SER A 53 -13.36 -4.22 -3.03
N ASP A 54 -14.28 -4.17 -2.06
CA ASP A 54 -15.48 -3.33 -2.12
C ASP A 54 -15.13 -1.83 -2.14
N ALA A 55 -14.05 -1.44 -1.47
CA ALA A 55 -13.49 -0.09 -1.52
C ALA A 55 -12.71 0.21 -2.82
N GLY A 56 -12.65 -0.72 -3.77
CA GLY A 56 -12.02 -0.56 -5.08
C GLY A 56 -10.53 -0.88 -5.13
N TYR A 57 -9.98 -1.59 -4.13
CA TYR A 57 -8.61 -2.09 -4.19
C TYR A 57 -8.54 -3.39 -5.00
N GLN A 58 -7.43 -3.57 -5.69
CA GLN A 58 -7.03 -4.82 -6.28
C GLN A 58 -6.18 -5.58 -5.26
N CYS A 59 -6.76 -6.61 -4.65
CA CYS A 59 -6.12 -7.42 -3.63
C CYS A 59 -5.46 -8.66 -4.23
N LYS A 60 -4.25 -8.96 -3.77
CA LYS A 60 -3.55 -10.22 -4.01
C LYS A 60 -3.48 -10.95 -2.67
N LEU A 61 -4.19 -12.06 -2.60
CA LEU A 61 -4.02 -13.06 -1.55
C LEU A 61 -3.01 -14.07 -2.10
N ALA A 62 -1.76 -14.01 -1.65
CA ALA A 62 -0.82 -15.08 -1.96
C ALA A 62 -1.24 -16.31 -1.15
N SER A 63 -1.78 -17.32 -1.84
CA SER A 63 -2.33 -18.54 -1.21
C SER A 63 -1.29 -19.37 -0.45
N ASP A 64 -0.02 -19.02 -0.59
CA ASP A 64 1.16 -19.76 -0.14
C ASP A 64 2.14 -18.94 0.71
N THR A 65 2.03 -17.61 0.79
CA THR A 65 3.01 -16.76 1.52
C THR A 65 2.44 -15.93 2.67
N GLU A 66 1.16 -16.07 3.04
CA GLU A 66 0.51 -15.25 4.09
C GLU A 66 0.53 -13.73 3.83
N ASP A 67 1.02 -13.32 2.65
CA ASP A 67 1.15 -11.92 2.26
C ASP A 67 -0.19 -11.40 1.77
N PHE A 68 -0.81 -10.54 2.58
CA PHE A 68 -1.96 -9.76 2.18
C PHE A 68 -1.50 -8.41 1.63
N ARG A 69 -1.84 -8.12 0.38
CA ARG A 69 -1.54 -6.84 -0.25
C ARG A 69 -2.65 -6.37 -1.17
N CYS A 70 -3.14 -5.16 -0.93
CA CYS A 70 -4.17 -4.51 -1.74
C CYS A 70 -3.65 -3.19 -2.31
N ARG A 71 -3.87 -2.93 -3.60
CA ARG A 71 -3.47 -1.69 -4.29
C ARG A 71 -4.68 -0.96 -4.84
N LYS A 72 -4.76 0.36 -4.65
CA LYS A 72 -5.79 1.22 -5.25
C LYS A 72 -5.13 2.45 -5.85
N ASP A 73 -5.40 2.70 -7.13
CA ASP A 73 -4.99 3.94 -7.77
C ASP A 73 -5.84 5.09 -7.19
N LEU A 74 -5.18 6.07 -6.58
CA LEU A 74 -5.82 7.26 -6.02
C LEU A 74 -5.95 8.37 -7.07
N ARG A 75 -4.98 8.42 -7.97
CA ARG A 75 -4.94 9.37 -9.08
C ARG A 75 -4.14 8.76 -10.22
N ASP A 76 -4.78 8.65 -11.38
CA ASP A 76 -4.16 8.16 -12.60
C ASP A 76 -4.14 9.28 -13.64
N ILE A 77 -3.00 9.98 -13.73
CA ILE A 77 -2.73 10.92 -14.82
C ILE A 77 -1.53 10.40 -15.59
N TYR A 78 -1.55 10.54 -16.92
CA TYR A 78 -0.58 9.92 -17.84
C TYR A 78 0.91 10.16 -17.50
N ILE A 79 1.24 11.17 -16.70
CA ILE A 79 2.60 11.52 -16.29
C ILE A 79 2.94 11.18 -14.82
N HIS A 80 1.93 10.94 -13.96
CA HIS A 80 2.08 10.67 -12.52
C HIS A 80 1.06 9.64 -12.05
N GLN A 81 1.53 8.60 -11.38
CA GLN A 81 0.68 7.57 -10.79
C GLN A 81 0.77 7.68 -9.28
N THR A 82 -0.34 8.01 -8.64
CA THR A 82 -0.45 7.97 -7.18
C THR A 82 -1.35 6.80 -6.79
N HIS A 83 -0.82 5.88 -6.00
CA HIS A 83 -1.56 4.72 -5.54
C HIS A 83 -1.34 4.45 -4.05
N ALA A 84 -2.36 3.91 -3.39
CA ALA A 84 -2.28 3.40 -2.04
C ALA A 84 -2.01 1.90 -2.07
N VAL A 85 -1.16 1.44 -1.15
CA VAL A 85 -0.91 0.02 -0.87
C VAL A 85 -1.27 -0.22 0.59
N VAL A 86 -2.14 -1.21 0.83
CA VAL A 86 -2.49 -1.71 2.15
C VAL A 86 -1.94 -3.11 2.30
N GLU A 87 -1.21 -3.36 3.38
CA GLU A 87 -0.60 -4.65 3.68
C GLU A 87 -0.98 -5.08 5.10
N ILE A 88 -1.21 -6.38 5.28
CA ILE A 88 -1.39 -6.99 6.60
C ILE A 88 -0.29 -8.02 6.76
N PHE A 89 0.51 -7.84 7.81
CA PHE A 89 1.59 -8.75 8.16
C PHE A 89 1.20 -9.57 9.39
N PRO A 90 1.60 -10.85 9.47
CA PRO A 90 1.52 -11.59 10.72
C PRO A 90 2.37 -10.88 11.79
N GLY A 91 1.97 -10.96 13.05
CA GLY A 91 2.80 -10.45 14.14
C GLY A 91 3.96 -11.41 14.42
N ASP A 92 5.11 -10.86 14.83
CA ASP A 92 6.28 -11.65 15.23
C ASP A 92 5.96 -12.58 16.42
N ASP A 93 6.46 -13.82 16.41
CA ASP A 93 6.42 -14.79 17.53
C ASP A 93 5.08 -14.86 18.30
N GLY A 94 3.95 -14.86 17.58
CA GLY A 94 2.60 -14.91 18.18
C GLY A 94 2.04 -13.54 18.59
N GLY A 95 2.68 -12.47 18.14
CA GLY A 95 2.23 -11.09 18.27
C GLY A 95 0.97 -10.79 17.45
N ASN A 96 0.40 -9.62 17.72
CA ASN A 96 -0.78 -9.16 17.00
C ASN A 96 -0.42 -8.74 15.57
N PRO A 97 -1.26 -9.04 14.56
CA PRO A 97 -1.02 -8.62 13.18
C PRO A 97 -0.83 -7.11 13.03
N LEU A 98 -0.04 -6.71 12.03
CA LEU A 98 0.22 -5.32 11.71
C LEU A 98 -0.49 -4.94 10.41
N LEU A 99 -1.21 -3.82 10.44
CA LEU A 99 -1.81 -3.18 9.28
C LEU A 99 -0.95 -1.97 8.91
N VAL A 100 -0.35 -2.04 7.73
CA VAL A 100 0.56 -1.03 7.18
C VAL A 100 -0.07 -0.45 5.93
N THR A 101 0.06 0.86 5.73
CA THR A 101 -0.47 1.50 4.54
C THR A 101 0.46 2.59 4.05
N THR A 102 0.72 2.58 2.76
CA THR A 102 1.66 3.49 2.11
C THR A 102 1.05 4.10 0.86
N ARG A 103 1.38 5.36 0.59
CA ARG A 103 1.13 6.05 -0.67
C ARG A 103 2.40 6.02 -1.49
N TRP A 104 2.26 5.63 -2.75
CA TRP A 104 3.32 5.57 -3.74
C TRP A 104 3.01 6.61 -4.81
N ASP A 105 3.90 7.57 -4.94
CA ASP A 105 3.88 8.63 -5.94
C ASP A 105 4.99 8.33 -6.95
N GLU A 106 4.60 7.92 -8.16
CA GLU A 106 5.51 7.51 -9.23
C GLU A 106 5.41 8.47 -10.42
N GLY A 107 6.55 8.73 -11.07
CA GLY A 107 6.65 9.56 -12.26
C GLY A 107 7.41 10.87 -12.03
N LEU A 108 7.20 11.84 -12.92
CA LEU A 108 7.89 13.14 -12.88
C LEU A 108 7.20 14.16 -11.97
N ILE A 109 7.01 13.85 -10.69
CA ILE A 109 6.30 14.76 -9.78
C ILE A 109 7.29 15.81 -9.24
N PRO A 110 7.04 17.12 -9.44
CA PRO A 110 7.88 18.14 -8.82
C PRO A 110 7.82 18.01 -7.29
N GLY A 111 8.99 18.03 -6.64
CA GLY A 111 9.12 17.69 -5.23
C GLY A 111 8.27 18.56 -4.29
N GLU A 112 7.94 19.79 -4.69
CA GLU A 112 7.07 20.70 -3.95
C GLU A 112 5.61 20.24 -3.81
N PHE A 113 5.16 19.30 -4.67
CA PHE A 113 3.81 18.75 -4.62
C PHE A 113 3.72 17.43 -3.85
N ILE A 114 4.85 16.89 -3.36
CA ILE A 114 4.87 15.62 -2.66
C ILE A 114 4.76 15.87 -1.15
N SER A 115 3.57 15.70 -0.60
CA SER A 115 3.35 15.75 0.85
C SER A 115 4.08 14.58 1.53
N SER A 116 4.85 14.85 2.58
CA SER A 116 5.38 13.79 3.44
C SER A 116 4.30 13.15 4.31
N GLU A 117 3.18 13.84 4.51
CA GLU A 117 2.04 13.35 5.29
C GLU A 117 1.07 12.57 4.40
N PHE A 118 0.57 11.48 4.96
CA PHE A 118 -0.44 10.62 4.34
C PHE A 118 -1.34 10.01 5.42
N SER A 119 -2.64 10.02 5.16
CA SER A 119 -3.61 9.25 5.94
C SER A 119 -4.61 8.60 4.99
N ASN A 120 -4.89 7.32 5.20
CA ASN A 120 -5.81 6.58 4.35
C ASN A 120 -7.20 6.46 5.00
N PRO A 121 -8.24 7.11 4.44
CA PRO A 121 -9.59 7.04 5.00
C PRO A 121 -10.20 5.63 4.94
N ASP A 122 -9.80 4.80 3.97
CA ASP A 122 -10.28 3.42 3.86
C ASP A 122 -9.73 2.55 5.01
N VAL A 123 -8.52 2.82 5.48
CA VAL A 123 -7.92 2.16 6.67
C VAL A 123 -8.66 2.55 7.95
N VAL A 124 -9.02 3.83 8.09
CA VAL A 124 -9.82 4.30 9.22
C VAL A 124 -11.18 3.61 9.23
N ALA A 125 -11.84 3.53 8.08
CA ALA A 125 -13.11 2.83 7.93
C ALA A 125 -12.99 1.33 8.22
N PHE A 126 -11.91 0.69 7.76
CA PHE A 126 -11.63 -0.72 8.05
C PHE A 126 -11.45 -0.97 9.56
N CYS A 127 -10.75 -0.08 10.26
CA CYS A 127 -10.61 -0.17 11.72
C CYS A 127 -11.95 -0.07 12.45
N VAL A 128 -12.87 0.79 11.98
CA VAL A 128 -14.24 0.86 12.52
C VAL A 128 -15.01 -0.43 12.22
N TYR A 129 -14.88 -0.97 11.01
CA TYR A 129 -15.48 -2.22 10.59
C TYR A 129 -15.05 -3.40 11.48
N LEU A 130 -13.75 -3.56 11.74
CA LEU A 130 -13.24 -4.66 12.56
C LEU A 130 -13.84 -4.70 13.96
N VAL A 131 -14.10 -3.54 14.56
CA VAL A 131 -14.76 -3.44 15.87
C VAL A 131 -16.22 -3.87 15.77
N GLN A 132 -16.95 -3.43 14.74
CA GLN A 132 -18.35 -3.81 14.51
C GLN A 132 -18.52 -5.30 14.22
N ALA A 133 -17.59 -5.88 13.44
CA ALA A 133 -17.51 -7.30 13.13
C ALA A 133 -17.02 -8.15 14.31
N LYS A 134 -16.63 -7.52 15.44
CA LYS A 134 -16.09 -8.15 16.63
C LYS A 134 -14.82 -8.99 16.38
N LEU A 135 -13.98 -8.55 15.45
CA LEU A 135 -12.75 -9.24 15.06
C LEU A 135 -11.53 -8.70 15.80
N ALA A 136 -11.32 -7.38 15.76
CA ALA A 136 -10.15 -6.75 16.34
C ALA A 136 -10.38 -5.25 16.60
N VAL A 137 -9.49 -4.65 17.39
CA VAL A 137 -9.34 -3.21 17.56
C VAL A 137 -8.00 -2.78 16.98
N CYS A 138 -8.03 -1.79 16.09
CA CYS A 138 -6.80 -1.12 15.68
C CYS A 138 -6.23 -0.26 16.80
N ARG A 139 -4.95 -0.42 17.11
CA ARG A 139 -4.16 0.49 17.96
C ARG A 139 -2.98 1.02 17.17
N ASN A 140 -2.54 2.24 17.43
CA ASN A 140 -1.29 2.70 16.82
C ASN A 140 -0.16 1.80 17.32
N ALA A 141 0.69 1.32 16.41
CA ALA A 141 1.93 0.67 16.79
C ALA A 141 2.83 1.72 17.48
N SER A 142 3.41 1.32 18.62
CA SER A 142 4.32 2.14 19.43
C SER A 142 5.76 1.94 19.01
#